data_AF-A0A357EKV6-F1
#
_entry.id   AF-A0A357EKV6-F1
#
_cell.length_a   1.000
_cell.length_b   1.000
_cell.length_c   1.000
_cell.angle_alpha   90.00
_cell.angle_beta   90.00
_cell.angle_gamma   90.00
#
_symmetry.space_group_name_H-M   'P 1'
#
loop_
_entity.id
_entity.type
_entity.pdbx_description
1 polymer ?
#
loop_
_entity_poly.entity_id
_entity_poly.type
_entity_poly.pdbx_seq_one_letter_code
_entity_poly.pdbx_strand_id
1 'polypeptide(L)' 'MTSASICHDWHALSSKDWDKAQQLRGYLAALKEMLIAKHGEIQPGSPADHWLSWAHQHADRLDPLIRQPSQ' A
#
# COMPACT_ATOMS: atom_id res chain seq x y z
N MET A 1 -21.66 -14.11 28.78
CA MET A 1 -20.18 -14.11 28.72
C MET A 1 -19.77 -12.98 27.78
N THR A 2 -18.82 -12.17 28.23
CA THR A 2 -18.69 -10.73 28.01
C THR A 2 -18.30 -10.31 26.59
N SER A 3 -19.07 -9.38 26.05
CA SER A 3 -18.88 -8.64 24.78
C SER A 3 -17.62 -7.76 24.71
N ALA A 4 -16.64 -7.95 25.61
CA ALA A 4 -15.48 -7.07 25.79
C ALA A 4 -14.17 -7.63 25.20
N SER A 5 -14.17 -8.86 24.67
CA SER A 5 -12.93 -9.50 24.19
C SER A 5 -12.61 -9.23 22.71
N ILE A 6 -13.48 -8.53 21.97
CA ILE A 6 -13.32 -8.29 20.52
C ILE A 6 -12.68 -6.91 20.23
N CYS A 7 -12.61 -6.00 21.21
CA CYS A 7 -12.24 -4.60 20.96
C CYS A 7 -10.72 -4.32 21.02
N HIS A 8 -9.90 -5.16 21.68
CA HIS A 8 -8.46 -4.90 21.81
C HIS A 8 -7.61 -5.28 20.59
N ASP A 9 -8.13 -6.08 19.66
CA ASP A 9 -7.37 -6.57 18.50
C ASP A 9 -7.44 -5.65 17.26
N TRP A 10 -8.43 -4.76 17.17
CA TRP A 10 -8.63 -3.90 15.99
C TRP A 10 -7.51 -2.85 15.81
N HIS A 11 -6.94 -2.34 16.90
CA HIS A 11 -5.86 -1.35 16.84
C HIS A 11 -4.51 -1.97 16.43
N ALA A 12 -4.24 -3.20 16.88
CA ALA A 12 -2.99 -3.88 16.57
C ALA A 12 -2.91 -4.37 15.11
N LEU A 13 -4.04 -4.77 14.54
CA LEU A 13 -4.13 -5.17 13.12
C LEU A 13 -4.06 -3.96 12.18
N SER A 14 -4.73 -2.85 12.52
CA SER A 14 -4.68 -1.61 11.73
C SER A 14 -3.29 -0.98 11.68
N SER A 15 -2.55 -0.96 12.80
CA SER A 15 -1.16 -0.46 12.81
C SER A 15 -0.25 -1.27 11.88
N LYS A 16 -0.35 -2.61 11.90
CA LYS A 16 0.50 -3.49 11.08
C LYS A 16 0.19 -3.37 9.58
N ASP A 17 -1.08 -3.21 9.23
CA ASP A 17 -1.46 -3.10 7.82
C ASP A 17 -1.15 -1.71 7.25
N TRP A 18 -1.24 -0.67 8.08
CA TRP A 18 -0.70 0.65 7.74
C TRP A 18 0.82 0.63 7.53
N ASP A 19 1.58 0.03 8.45
CA ASP A 19 3.05 -0.09 8.32
C ASP A 19 3.45 -0.79 7.02
N LYS A 20 2.76 -1.90 6.68
CA LYS A 20 2.98 -2.62 5.42
C LYS A 20 2.65 -1.76 4.20
N ALA A 21 1.55 -1.02 4.23
CA ALA A 21 1.18 -0.12 3.14
C ALA A 21 2.26 0.95 2.91
N GLN A 22 2.80 1.55 3.98
CA GLN A 22 3.89 2.52 3.89
C GLN A 22 5.19 1.91 3.34
N GLN A 23 5.58 0.73 3.84
CA GLN A 23 6.76 0.02 3.35
C GLN A 23 6.64 -0.32 1.86
N LEU A 24 5.45 -0.76 1.43
CA LEU A 24 5.20 -1.07 0.02
C LEU A 24 5.27 0.19 -0.85
N ARG A 25 4.69 1.32 -0.42
CA ARG A 25 4.81 2.59 -1.14
C ARG A 25 6.26 3.05 -1.27
N GLY A 26 7.04 2.94 -0.20
CA GLY A 26 8.47 3.27 -0.21
C GLY A 26 9.26 2.39 -1.18
N TYR A 27 9.01 1.08 -1.16
CA TYR A 27 9.64 0.15 -2.10
C TYR A 27 9.27 0.47 -3.56
N LEU A 28 7.99 0.73 -3.86
CA LEU A 28 7.54 1.05 -5.22
C LEU A 28 8.14 2.37 -5.73
N ALA A 29 8.32 3.37 -4.86
CA ALA A 29 9.00 4.61 -5.21
C ALA A 29 10.46 4.36 -5.59
N ALA A 30 11.21 3.63 -4.75
CA ALA A 30 12.61 3.28 -5.04
C ALA A 30 12.74 2.42 -6.30
N LEU A 31 11.82 1.48 -6.51
CA LEU A 31 11.79 0.64 -7.70
C LEU A 31 11.53 1.47 -8.97
N LYS A 32 10.61 2.44 -8.92
CA LYS A 32 10.34 3.37 -10.02
C LYS A 32 11.59 4.17 -10.39
N GLU A 33 12.26 4.74 -9.40
CA GLU A 33 13.51 5.49 -9.60
C GLU A 33 14.60 4.61 -10.22
N MET A 34 14.78 3.38 -9.72
CA MET A 34 15.73 2.42 -10.26
C MET A 34 15.40 2.03 -11.72
N LEU A 35 14.12 1.80 -12.03
CA LEU A 35 13.69 1.49 -13.39
C LEU A 35 13.98 2.64 -14.35
N ILE A 36 13.70 3.88 -13.92
CA ILE A 36 13.98 5.08 -14.71
C ILE A 36 15.48 5.25 -14.94
N ALA A 37 16.29 5.10 -13.89
CA ALA A 37 17.73 5.22 -13.99
C ALA A 37 18.36 4.19 -14.95
N LYS A 38 17.80 2.97 -15.01
CA LYS A 38 18.36 1.87 -15.81
C LYS A 38 17.83 1.82 -17.24
N HIS A 39 16.56 2.15 -17.46
CA HIS A 39 15.89 1.93 -18.75
C HIS A 39 15.31 3.21 -19.37
N GLY A 40 15.44 4.36 -18.69
CA GLY A 40 14.79 5.60 -19.09
C GLY A 40 13.33 5.65 -18.64
N GLU A 41 12.56 6.61 -19.17
CA GLU A 41 11.18 6.83 -18.74
C GLU A 41 10.30 5.59 -18.84
N ILE A 42 9.41 5.42 -17.86
CA ILE A 42 8.36 4.42 -17.93
C ILE A 42 7.28 4.96 -18.87
N GLN A 43 7.16 4.35 -20.04
CA GLN A 43 6.17 4.73 -21.03
C GLN A 43 4.74 4.54 -20.47
N PRO A 44 3.87 5.57 -20.51
CA PRO A 44 2.47 5.45 -20.16
C PRO A 44 1.77 4.33 -20.93
N GLY A 45 0.96 3.53 -20.24
CA GLY A 45 0.24 2.38 -20.81
C GLY A 45 1.11 1.14 -21.07
N SER A 46 2.41 1.19 -20.76
CA SER A 46 3.28 0.02 -20.83
C SER A 46 2.91 -1.02 -19.76
N PRO A 47 3.35 -2.28 -19.91
CA PRO A 47 3.19 -3.29 -18.87
C PRO A 47 3.77 -2.87 -17.51
N ALA A 48 4.89 -2.14 -17.52
CA ALA A 48 5.52 -1.63 -16.30
C ALA A 48 4.67 -0.55 -15.62
N ASP A 49 4.09 0.37 -16.41
CA ASP A 49 3.19 1.41 -15.91
C ASP A 49 1.90 0.82 -15.30
N HIS A 50 1.29 -0.13 -16.01
CA HIS A 50 0.11 -0.84 -15.50
C HIS A 50 0.40 -1.63 -14.23
N TRP A 51 1.53 -2.33 -14.18
CA TRP A 51 1.93 -3.08 -12.99
C TRP A 51 2.19 -2.16 -11.80
N LEU A 52 2.91 -1.06 -12.00
CA LEU A 52 3.20 -0.08 -10.94
C LEU A 52 1.90 0.55 -10.42
N SER A 53 0.98 0.89 -11.33
CA SER A 53 -0.34 1.41 -10.98
C SER A 53 -1.16 0.40 -10.16
N TRP A 54 -1.18 -0.87 -10.57
CA TRP A 54 -1.84 -1.92 -9.80
C TRP A 54 -1.20 -2.10 -8.42
N ALA A 55 0.12 -2.03 -8.32
CA ALA A 55 0.85 -2.22 -7.07
C ALA A 55 0.56 -1.08 -6.07
N HIS A 56 0.47 0.16 -6.54
CA HIS A 56 0.04 1.29 -5.71
C HIS A 56 -1.39 1.10 -5.20
N GLN A 57 -2.33 0.70 -6.08
CA GLN A 57 -3.70 0.39 -5.67
C GLN A 57 -3.75 -0.76 -4.65
N HIS A 58 -2.86 -1.75 -4.76
CA HIS A 58 -2.76 -2.82 -3.78
C HIS A 58 -2.29 -2.29 -2.42
N ALA A 59 -1.29 -1.40 -2.38
CA ALA A 59 -0.87 -0.75 -1.14
C ALA A 59 -2.01 0.03 -0.49
N ASP A 60 -2.80 0.76 -1.28
CA ASP A 60 -3.94 1.52 -0.77
C ASP A 60 -5.07 0.61 -0.25
N ARG A 61 -5.25 -0.57 -0.84
CA ARG A 61 -6.17 -1.60 -0.31
C ARG A 61 -5.67 -2.24 0.98
N LEU A 62 -4.39 -2.12 1.33
CA LEU A 62 -3.88 -2.57 2.63
C LEU A 62 -4.02 -1.46 3.68
N ASP A 63 -4.02 -0.20 3.26
CA ASP A 63 -4.13 0.93 4.15
C ASP A 63 -5.53 1.03 4.79
N PRO A 64 -5.67 0.81 6.10
CA PRO A 64 -6.97 0.92 6.76
C PRO A 64 -7.51 2.36 6.73
N LEU A 65 -6.65 3.38 6.66
CA LEU A 65 -7.06 4.79 6.63
C LEU A 65 -7.69 5.18 5.29
N ILE A 66 -7.29 4.52 4.19
CA ILE A 66 -7.86 4.76 2.86
C ILE A 66 -9.17 3.97 2.70
N ARG A 67 -9.23 2.75 3.23
CA ARG A 67 -10.44 1.91 3.18
C ARG A 67 -11.57 2.44 4.06
N GLN A 68 -11.25 3.14 5.15
CA GLN A 68 -12.21 3.74 6.05
C GLN A 68 -12.01 5.26 6.09
N PRO A 69 -12.43 6.00 5.05
CA PRO A 69 -12.32 7.46 5.02
C PRO A 69 -13.29 8.17 5.98
N SER A 70 -13.99 7.44 6.86
CA SER A 70 -15.00 7.94 7.77
C SER A 70 -14.81 7.37 9.18
N GLN A 71 -14.00 8.06 9.98
CA GLN A 71 -14.46 8.49 11.30
C GLN A 71 -15.16 9.83 11.14
#